data_AF-A0A0Q7N5N0-F1
#
_entry.id   AF-A0A0Q7N5N0-F1
#
_cell.length_a   1.000
_cell.length_b   1.000
_cell.length_c   1.000
_cell.angle_alpha   90.00
_cell.angle_beta   90.00
_cell.angle_gamma   90.00
#
_symmetry.space_group_name_H-M   'P 1'
#
loop_
_entity.id
_entity.type
_entity.pdbx_description
1 polymer ?
#
loop_
_entity_poly.entity_id
_entity_poly.type
_entity_poly.pdbx_seq_one_letter_code
_entity_poly.pdbx_strand_id
1 'polypeptide(L)'
;MSSVVQPCARCGARWAVQGAPMHWCPRCRGVLLSPGRVDAPATQRNYRWVARRPDHRTRKAGATTSAPLGPTPRYTETPRWGLLDPPPSAARPSERPLRGLAVHRDRLLVTTALAFLLAGLAEYGRYLILLQNRARLIPGWLLSISDATVLVFGVIAPLCALVTAVSLVAWLIEARTIVFTAYGKRDPRKRWSLIAGCLVPGVNLIWPGVFLTELLGADPDPRSWRAVRIWWAAWAFSGLLLIAATLWRDASTLQAEADGVSFTGFTDLCAAGFAVLTLWMVRTLEGRDLRGEVRSAHRWVMAADPAEVVIAPVEPGAVAARDVAARDDVGHDEAERADSVRTGENTQEEVVAK
;
A
#
# COMPACT_ATOMS: atom_id res chain seq x y z
N MET A 1 64.78 17.93 28.30
CA MET A 1 63.82 17.55 29.37
C MET A 1 62.41 17.68 28.82
N SER A 2 61.75 16.58 28.47
CA SER A 2 60.39 16.60 27.92
C SER A 2 59.38 16.99 29.01
N SER A 3 58.86 18.22 28.95
CA SER A 3 57.82 18.67 29.87
C SER A 3 56.52 17.91 29.59
N VAL A 4 55.91 17.40 30.67
CA VAL A 4 54.63 16.71 30.62
C VAL A 4 53.55 17.69 31.04
N VAL A 5 52.50 17.80 30.24
CA VAL A 5 51.37 18.73 30.49
C VAL A 5 50.04 18.00 30.50
N GLN A 6 49.12 18.49 31.34
CA GLN A 6 47.72 18.09 31.38
C GLN A 6 46.84 19.21 30.83
N PRO A 7 46.19 19.01 29.67
CA PRO A 7 45.19 19.93 29.17
C PRO A 7 43.82 19.69 29.84
N CYS A 8 43.08 20.77 30.09
CA CYS A 8 41.71 20.68 30.55
C CYS A 8 40.73 20.44 29.39
N ALA A 9 39.86 19.45 29.52
CA ALA A 9 38.83 19.15 28.52
C ALA A 9 37.78 20.25 28.36
N ARG A 10 37.63 21.13 29.36
CA ARG A 10 36.61 22.19 29.37
C ARG A 10 37.13 23.54 28.87
N CYS A 11 38.28 23.98 29.36
CA CYS A 11 38.81 25.31 29.04
C CYS A 11 40.11 25.30 28.21
N GLY A 12 40.65 24.13 27.87
CA GLY A 12 41.88 24.02 27.09
C GLY A 12 43.17 24.43 27.81
N ALA A 13 43.10 24.93 29.05
CA ALA A 13 44.27 25.32 29.83
C ALA A 13 45.23 24.15 30.03
N ARG A 14 46.53 24.38 29.86
CA ARG A 14 47.60 23.39 29.99
C ARG A 14 48.35 23.59 31.30
N TRP A 15 48.41 22.55 32.11
CA TRP A 15 49.08 22.56 33.42
C TRP A 15 50.33 21.70 33.35
N ALA A 16 51.46 22.21 33.82
CA ALA A 16 52.69 21.42 33.94
C ALA A 16 52.53 20.41 35.09
N VAL A 17 52.88 19.14 34.84
CA VAL A 17 52.87 18.09 35.87
C VAL A 17 54.23 18.06 36.55
N GLN A 18 54.32 18.58 37.77
CA GLN A 18 55.56 18.60 38.58
C GLN A 18 55.64 17.44 39.60
N GLY A 19 54.73 16.48 39.53
CA GLY A 19 54.65 15.35 40.45
C GLY A 19 53.50 14.43 40.07
N ALA A 20 52.48 14.34 40.92
CA ALA A 20 51.27 13.57 40.62
C ALA A 20 50.35 14.30 39.63
N PRO A 21 49.69 13.57 38.71
CA PRO A 21 48.67 14.15 37.85
C PRO A 21 47.47 14.64 38.66
N MET A 22 46.96 15.82 38.31
CA MET A 22 45.75 16.36 38.91
C MET A 22 44.52 15.84 38.15
N HIS A 23 43.43 15.62 38.89
CA HIS A 23 42.16 15.17 38.32
C HIS A 23 41.27 16.34 37.84
N TRP A 24 41.37 17.49 38.49
CA TRP A 24 40.51 18.66 38.25
C TRP A 24 41.33 19.91 37.95
N CYS A 25 40.83 20.73 37.02
CA CYS A 25 41.46 21.97 36.62
C CYS A 25 41.19 23.07 37.67
N PRO A 26 42.20 23.70 38.27
CA PRO A 26 41.99 24.73 39.29
C PRO A 26 41.32 26.00 38.75
N ARG A 27 41.37 26.24 37.42
CA ARG A 27 40.74 27.42 36.79
C ARG A 27 39.24 27.28 36.55
N CYS A 28 38.77 26.12 36.07
CA CYS A 28 37.37 25.95 35.63
C CYS A 28 36.64 24.75 36.25
N ARG A 29 37.30 24.03 37.17
CA ARG A 29 36.83 22.78 37.78
C ARG A 29 36.43 21.70 36.77
N GLY A 30 36.91 21.79 35.53
CA GLY A 30 36.74 20.76 34.50
C GLY A 30 37.74 19.62 34.65
N VAL A 31 37.44 18.47 34.04
CA VAL A 31 38.30 17.28 34.06
C VAL A 31 39.62 17.57 33.32
N LEU A 32 40.74 17.21 33.94
CA LEU A 32 42.06 17.23 33.29
C LEU A 32 42.28 15.90 32.55
N LEU A 33 42.73 16.01 31.31
CA LEU A 33 43.08 14.86 30.48
C LEU A 33 44.38 14.23 31.00
N SER A 34 44.65 13.00 30.57
CA SER A 34 45.85 12.27 30.94
C SER A 34 47.13 13.06 30.58
N PRO A 35 48.17 13.03 31.41
CA PRO A 35 49.45 13.69 31.12
C PRO A 35 50.03 13.23 29.79
N GLY A 36 50.41 14.18 28.94
CA GLY A 36 51.05 13.92 27.66
C GLY A 36 52.25 14.85 27.43
N ARG A 37 53.13 14.50 26.50
CA ARG A 37 54.19 15.42 26.05
C ARG A 37 53.56 16.63 25.36
N VAL A 38 54.17 17.80 25.51
CA VAL A 38 53.68 19.07 24.94
C VAL A 38 53.41 18.94 23.43
N ASP A 39 54.26 18.20 22.71
CA ASP A 39 54.21 18.07 21.25
C ASP A 39 53.47 16.81 20.75
N ALA A 40 52.77 16.07 21.62
CA ALA A 40 52.07 14.86 21.21
C ALA A 40 50.78 15.19 20.40
N PRO A 41 50.62 14.66 19.17
CA PRO A 41 49.41 14.84 18.37
C PRO A 41 48.19 14.25 19.08
N ALA A 42 46.98 14.76 18.78
CA ALA A 42 45.73 14.38 19.45
C ALA A 42 45.42 12.86 19.41
N THR A 43 45.96 12.17 18.39
CA THR A 43 45.87 10.73 18.17
C THR A 43 46.81 9.89 19.04
N GLN A 44 47.91 10.47 19.55
CA GLN A 44 48.85 9.79 20.48
C GLN A 44 48.56 10.11 21.95
N ARG A 45 47.45 10.79 22.26
CA ARG A 45 47.03 11.04 23.63
C ARG A 45 46.37 9.76 24.13
N ASN A 46 47.09 8.99 24.95
CA ASN A 46 46.77 7.63 25.38
C ASN A 46 45.35 7.46 26.00
N TYR A 47 44.30 7.38 25.19
CA TYR A 47 43.03 6.75 25.58
C TYR A 47 43.12 5.26 25.26
N ARG A 48 43.32 4.45 26.30
CA ARG A 48 43.09 3.01 26.22
C ARG A 48 41.72 2.74 26.81
N TRP A 49 40.74 2.47 25.95
CA TRP A 49 39.49 1.89 26.40
C TRP A 49 39.79 0.52 27.02
N VAL A 50 39.63 0.42 28.34
CA VAL A 50 39.74 -0.85 29.06
C VAL A 50 38.36 -1.14 29.60
N ALA A 51 37.68 -2.11 29.01
CA ALA A 51 36.50 -2.70 29.62
C ALA A 51 36.95 -3.41 30.90
N ARG A 52 36.77 -2.76 32.06
CA ARG A 52 36.93 -3.43 33.34
C ARG A 52 35.61 -4.11 33.68
N ARG A 53 35.69 -5.35 34.13
CA ARG A 53 34.60 -5.98 34.88
C ARG A 53 34.26 -5.05 36.06
N PRO A 54 32.96 -4.91 36.43
CA PRO A 54 32.57 -4.14 37.61
C PRO A 54 33.42 -4.58 38.80
N ASP A 55 33.90 -3.61 39.57
CA ASP A 55 34.80 -3.84 40.69
C ASP A 55 34.16 -4.84 41.66
N HIS A 56 34.59 -6.09 41.58
CA HIS A 56 34.23 -7.11 42.55
C HIS A 56 34.99 -6.73 43.80
N ARG A 57 34.45 -5.82 44.63
CA ARG A 57 34.89 -5.71 46.02
C ARG A 57 34.86 -7.12 46.54
N THR A 58 36.04 -7.70 46.75
CA THR A 58 36.22 -8.98 47.42
C THR A 58 35.71 -8.76 48.83
N ARG A 59 34.40 -8.92 49.01
CA ARG A 59 33.82 -9.25 50.31
C ARG A 59 34.66 -10.45 50.74
N LYS A 60 35.49 -10.28 51.78
CA LYS A 60 36.28 -11.36 52.37
C LYS A 60 35.37 -12.57 52.39
N ALA A 61 35.69 -13.57 51.59
CA ALA A 61 34.99 -14.83 51.61
C ALA A 61 35.25 -15.37 53.01
N GLY A 62 34.30 -15.20 53.93
CA GLY A 62 34.20 -16.13 55.03
C GLY A 62 34.18 -17.49 54.37
N ALA A 63 35.04 -18.40 54.83
CA ALA A 63 35.18 -19.74 54.26
C ALA A 63 33.85 -20.47 54.40
N THR A 64 32.92 -20.22 53.49
CA THR A 64 31.74 -21.03 53.26
C THR A 64 32.26 -22.17 52.41
N THR A 65 32.39 -23.34 53.02
CA THR A 65 32.61 -24.61 52.34
C THR A 65 31.75 -24.62 51.07
N SER A 66 32.38 -24.60 49.90
CA SER A 66 31.64 -24.66 48.64
C SER A 66 30.96 -26.01 48.59
N ALA A 67 29.65 -26.03 48.81
CA ALA A 67 28.85 -27.22 48.54
C ALA A 67 29.10 -27.61 47.07
N PRO A 68 29.23 -28.91 46.75
CA PRO A 68 29.35 -29.35 45.38
C PRO A 68 28.15 -28.82 44.60
N LEU A 69 28.41 -28.27 43.40
CA LEU A 69 27.36 -27.86 42.48
C LEU A 69 26.43 -29.07 42.30
N GLY A 70 25.19 -28.93 42.78
CA GLY A 70 24.18 -29.97 42.61
C GLY A 70 23.97 -30.29 41.12
N PRO A 71 23.31 -31.42 40.81
CA PRO A 71 23.02 -31.77 39.42
C PRO A 71 22.30 -30.60 38.73
N THR A 72 22.66 -30.34 37.47
CA THR A 72 21.98 -29.33 36.65
C THR A 72 20.47 -29.52 36.74
N PRO A 73 19.70 -28.50 37.15
CA PRO A 73 18.27 -28.65 37.38
C PRO A 73 17.59 -29.13 36.09
N ARG A 74 16.94 -30.28 36.19
CA ARG A 74 16.12 -30.83 35.10
C ARG A 74 14.73 -30.26 35.26
N TYR A 75 14.34 -29.40 34.33
CA TYR A 75 12.97 -28.93 34.23
C TYR A 75 12.20 -29.86 33.31
N THR A 76 11.03 -30.31 33.76
CA THR A 76 10.12 -31.14 32.95
C THR A 76 9.51 -30.36 31.80
N GLU A 77 9.51 -29.02 31.90
CA GLU A 77 9.02 -28.10 30.88
C GLU A 77 10.07 -27.03 30.56
N THR A 78 9.99 -26.48 29.35
CA THR A 78 10.85 -25.38 28.92
C THR A 78 10.65 -24.16 29.82
N PRO A 79 11.73 -23.61 30.43
CA PRO A 79 11.62 -22.47 31.32
C PRO A 79 11.13 -21.21 30.60
N ARG A 80 10.12 -20.54 31.17
CA ARG A 80 9.47 -19.35 30.60
C ARG A 80 10.04 -18.01 31.08
N TRP A 81 11.17 -18.04 31.79
CA TRP A 81 11.78 -16.85 32.43
C TRP A 81 12.82 -16.13 31.55
N GLY A 82 12.89 -16.45 30.25
CA GLY A 82 13.71 -15.71 29.30
C GLY A 82 13.16 -14.31 29.00
N LEU A 83 13.97 -13.45 28.39
CA LEU A 83 13.52 -12.19 27.81
C LEU A 83 12.55 -12.52 26.67
N LEU A 84 11.26 -12.50 26.99
CA LEU A 84 10.20 -12.60 26.00
C LEU A 84 10.24 -11.29 25.21
N ASP A 85 10.57 -11.39 23.93
CA ASP A 85 10.37 -10.30 22.97
C ASP A 85 9.06 -10.58 22.22
N PRO A 86 7.88 -10.32 22.84
CA PRO A 86 6.62 -10.55 22.17
C PRO A 86 6.57 -9.66 20.93
N PRO A 87 6.17 -10.19 19.76
CA PRO A 87 5.99 -9.36 18.58
C PRO A 87 5.03 -8.21 18.94
N PRO A 88 5.30 -6.97 18.48
CA PRO A 88 4.49 -5.82 18.84
C PRO A 88 3.02 -6.15 18.55
N SER A 89 2.19 -6.12 19.60
CA SER A 89 0.77 -6.42 19.47
C SER A 89 0.20 -5.51 18.39
N ALA A 90 -0.40 -6.10 17.36
CA ALA A 90 -1.03 -5.33 16.29
C ALA A 90 -1.97 -4.30 16.92
N ALA A 91 -1.64 -3.01 16.79
CA ALA A 91 -2.45 -1.95 17.33
C ALA A 91 -3.87 -2.13 16.78
N ARG A 92 -4.88 -2.17 17.67
CA ARG A 92 -6.28 -2.26 17.22
C ARG A 92 -6.51 -1.11 16.25
N PRO A 93 -6.92 -1.39 14.99
CA PRO A 93 -7.16 -0.33 14.04
C PRO A 93 -8.24 0.56 14.65
N SER A 94 -7.96 1.87 14.73
CA SER A 94 -8.94 2.83 15.20
C SER A 94 -10.20 2.71 14.35
N GLU A 95 -11.37 2.74 14.99
CA GLU A 95 -12.63 2.76 14.28
C GLU A 95 -12.73 4.07 13.49
N ARG A 96 -12.57 3.97 12.17
CA ARG A 96 -12.66 5.11 11.27
C ARG A 96 -14.07 5.13 10.68
N PRO A 97 -14.92 6.13 11.01
CA PRO A 97 -16.35 6.10 10.68
C PRO A 97 -16.61 6.07 9.17
N LEU A 98 -15.72 6.63 8.36
CA LEU A 98 -15.84 6.71 6.91
C LEU A 98 -15.35 5.45 6.18
N ARG A 99 -14.69 4.51 6.90
CA ARG A 99 -14.11 3.31 6.31
C ARG A 99 -15.15 2.42 5.65
N GLY A 100 -16.32 2.28 6.27
CA GLY A 100 -17.41 1.47 5.72
C GLY A 100 -17.85 1.96 4.33
N LEU A 101 -18.00 3.27 4.17
CA LEU A 101 -18.39 3.85 2.89
C LEU A 101 -17.26 3.79 1.85
N ALA A 102 -16.01 4.00 2.27
CA ALA A 102 -14.84 3.94 1.39
C ALA A 102 -14.58 2.54 0.82
N VAL A 103 -14.94 1.47 1.54
CA VAL A 103 -14.76 0.07 1.08
C VAL A 103 -15.63 -0.27 -0.13
N HIS A 104 -16.79 0.38 -0.27
CA HIS A 104 -17.73 0.08 -1.36
C HIS A 104 -17.41 0.80 -2.68
N ARG A 105 -16.39 1.68 -2.70
CA ARG A 105 -16.07 2.54 -3.84
C ARG A 105 -15.91 1.80 -5.16
N ASP A 106 -15.21 0.65 -5.16
CA ASP A 106 -14.94 -0.12 -6.38
C ASP A 106 -16.24 -0.67 -6.96
N ARG A 107 -17.12 -1.23 -6.12
CA ARG A 107 -18.44 -1.73 -6.53
C ARG A 107 -19.32 -0.59 -7.04
N LEU A 108 -19.35 0.53 -6.31
CA LEU A 108 -20.16 1.71 -6.66
C LEU A 108 -19.72 2.35 -7.99
N LEU A 109 -18.42 2.40 -8.26
CA LEU A 109 -17.87 2.86 -9.54
C LEU A 109 -18.27 1.93 -10.69
N VAL A 110 -18.18 0.61 -10.49
CA VAL A 110 -18.61 -0.37 -11.52
C VAL A 110 -20.11 -0.27 -11.77
N THR A 111 -20.94 -0.18 -10.73
CA THR A 111 -22.40 -0.02 -10.89
C THR A 111 -22.76 1.29 -11.58
N THR A 112 -22.05 2.38 -11.28
CA THR A 112 -22.26 3.69 -11.93
C THR A 112 -21.86 3.65 -13.39
N ALA A 113 -20.70 3.03 -13.71
CA ALA A 113 -20.27 2.84 -15.09
C ALA A 113 -21.30 2.04 -15.89
N LEU A 114 -21.82 0.94 -15.31
CA LEU A 114 -22.87 0.14 -15.94
C LEU A 114 -24.18 0.91 -16.11
N ALA A 115 -24.60 1.69 -15.12
CA ALA A 115 -25.82 2.49 -15.20
C ALA A 115 -25.75 3.54 -16.32
N PHE A 116 -24.63 4.26 -16.45
CA PHE A 116 -24.43 5.21 -17.55
C PHE A 116 -24.27 4.52 -18.91
N LEU A 117 -23.64 3.34 -18.96
CA LEU A 117 -23.58 2.55 -20.19
C LEU A 117 -25.00 2.18 -20.66
N LEU A 118 -25.85 1.70 -19.74
CA LEU A 118 -27.24 1.36 -20.03
C LEU A 118 -28.06 2.60 -20.41
N ALA A 119 -27.83 3.75 -19.77
CA ALA A 119 -28.45 5.02 -20.14
C ALA A 119 -28.09 5.44 -21.58
N GLY A 120 -26.80 5.43 -21.93
CA GLY A 120 -26.35 5.75 -23.27
C GLY A 120 -26.90 4.77 -24.32
N LEU A 121 -26.93 3.48 -24.03
CA LEU A 121 -27.54 2.47 -24.91
C LEU A 121 -29.05 2.70 -25.08
N ALA A 122 -29.76 3.10 -24.03
CA ALA A 122 -31.18 3.44 -24.09
C ALA A 122 -31.43 4.67 -24.99
N GLU A 123 -30.60 5.71 -24.87
CA GLU A 123 -30.70 6.91 -25.72
C GLU A 123 -30.37 6.62 -27.18
N TYR A 124 -29.36 5.80 -27.47
CA TYR A 124 -29.10 5.36 -28.85
C TYR A 124 -30.19 4.44 -29.38
N GLY A 125 -30.79 3.60 -28.53
CA GLY A 125 -31.98 2.83 -28.88
C GLY A 125 -33.15 3.74 -29.28
N ARG A 126 -33.42 4.78 -28.50
CA ARG A 126 -34.42 5.81 -28.82
C ARG A 126 -34.10 6.53 -30.12
N TYR A 127 -32.84 6.92 -30.33
CA TYR A 127 -32.39 7.53 -31.58
C TYR A 127 -32.66 6.63 -32.80
N LEU A 128 -32.35 5.33 -32.69
CA LEU A 128 -32.60 4.37 -33.75
C LEU A 128 -34.09 4.16 -34.03
N ILE A 129 -34.92 4.13 -32.98
CA ILE A 129 -36.38 4.09 -33.09
C ILE A 129 -36.88 5.32 -33.87
N LEU A 130 -36.41 6.53 -33.54
CA LEU A 130 -36.79 7.75 -34.25
C LEU A 130 -36.35 7.72 -35.72
N LEU A 131 -35.14 7.22 -36.00
CA LEU A 131 -34.64 7.09 -37.37
C LEU A 131 -35.51 6.13 -38.19
N GLN A 132 -35.93 5.01 -37.59
CA GLN A 132 -36.80 4.04 -38.24
C GLN A 132 -38.24 4.54 -38.39
N ASN A 133 -38.73 5.31 -37.41
CA ASN A 133 -40.07 5.91 -37.43
C ASN A 133 -40.27 6.85 -38.63
N ARG A 134 -39.18 7.42 -39.16
CA ARG A 134 -39.20 8.22 -40.39
C ARG A 134 -39.69 7.43 -41.61
N ALA A 135 -39.43 6.13 -41.66
CA ALA A 135 -39.74 5.28 -42.82
C ALA A 135 -40.85 4.25 -42.56
N ARG A 136 -41.14 3.92 -41.29
CA ARG A 136 -42.14 2.92 -40.91
C ARG A 136 -42.87 3.35 -39.64
N LEU A 137 -44.17 3.10 -39.56
CA LEU A 137 -44.91 3.32 -38.31
C LEU A 137 -44.47 2.29 -37.27
N ILE A 138 -44.04 2.77 -36.11
CA ILE A 138 -43.62 1.93 -34.97
C ILE A 138 -44.82 1.69 -34.04
N PRO A 139 -45.00 0.47 -33.52
CA PRO A 139 -46.09 0.19 -32.59
C PRO A 139 -45.90 0.96 -31.27
N GLY A 140 -47.01 1.48 -30.72
CA GLY A 140 -46.98 2.34 -29.53
C GLY A 140 -46.35 1.70 -28.27
N TRP A 141 -46.48 0.38 -28.10
CA TRP A 141 -45.88 -0.32 -26.96
C TRP A 141 -44.35 -0.25 -26.97
N LEU A 142 -43.72 -0.24 -28.16
CA LEU A 142 -42.26 -0.14 -28.27
C LEU A 142 -41.77 1.26 -27.88
N LEU A 143 -42.53 2.30 -28.25
CA LEU A 143 -42.27 3.68 -27.83
C LEU A 143 -42.38 3.81 -26.30
N SER A 144 -43.44 3.25 -25.69
CA SER A 144 -43.59 3.28 -24.23
C SER A 144 -42.44 2.59 -23.48
N ILE A 145 -41.92 1.46 -24.00
CA ILE A 145 -40.74 0.79 -23.41
C ILE A 145 -39.49 1.67 -23.55
N SER A 146 -39.29 2.30 -24.70
CA SER A 146 -38.17 3.21 -24.94
C SER A 146 -38.20 4.38 -23.94
N ASP A 147 -39.35 5.04 -23.80
CA ASP A 147 -39.53 6.17 -22.90
C ASP A 147 -39.31 5.77 -21.44
N ALA A 148 -39.87 4.62 -21.02
CA ALA A 148 -39.66 4.09 -19.68
C ALA A 148 -38.18 3.79 -19.42
N THR A 149 -37.48 3.19 -20.39
CA THR A 149 -36.07 2.82 -20.27
C THR A 149 -35.18 4.06 -20.12
N VAL A 150 -35.40 5.08 -20.97
CA VAL A 150 -34.68 6.35 -20.91
C VAL A 150 -34.96 7.07 -19.60
N LEU A 151 -36.22 7.13 -19.15
CA LEU A 151 -36.59 7.75 -17.88
C LEU A 151 -35.93 7.06 -16.68
N VAL A 152 -35.99 5.72 -16.64
CA VAL A 152 -35.44 4.93 -15.53
C VAL A 152 -33.93 5.09 -15.44
N PHE A 153 -33.19 4.90 -16.55
CA PHE A 153 -31.74 5.02 -16.52
C PHE A 153 -31.26 6.47 -16.39
N GLY A 154 -32.01 7.43 -16.94
CA GLY A 154 -31.76 8.86 -16.77
C GLY A 154 -31.87 9.33 -15.31
N VAL A 155 -32.61 8.60 -14.46
CA VAL A 155 -32.72 8.88 -13.01
C VAL A 155 -31.75 8.01 -12.20
N ILE A 156 -31.65 6.72 -12.50
CA ILE A 156 -30.80 5.78 -11.73
C ILE A 156 -29.32 6.12 -11.88
N ALA A 157 -28.84 6.42 -13.10
CA ALA A 157 -27.43 6.72 -13.34
C ALA A 157 -26.92 7.90 -12.51
N PRO A 158 -27.56 9.09 -12.48
CA PRO A 158 -27.09 10.19 -11.64
C PRO A 158 -27.23 9.92 -10.13
N LEU A 159 -28.23 9.14 -9.68
CA LEU A 159 -28.33 8.72 -8.28
C LEU A 159 -27.15 7.82 -7.88
N CYS A 160 -26.82 6.83 -8.70
CA CYS A 160 -25.63 6.00 -8.52
C CYS A 160 -24.34 6.84 -8.52
N ALA A 161 -24.24 7.82 -9.42
CA ALA A 161 -23.11 8.75 -9.48
C ALA A 161 -22.96 9.57 -8.19
N LEU A 162 -24.06 10.07 -7.63
CA LEU A 162 -24.06 10.81 -6.37
C LEU A 162 -23.58 9.95 -5.20
N VAL A 163 -24.14 8.75 -5.05
CA VAL A 163 -23.70 7.80 -3.99
C VAL A 163 -22.21 7.46 -4.14
N THR A 164 -21.77 7.25 -5.38
CA THR A 164 -20.36 6.99 -5.70
C THR A 164 -19.47 8.17 -5.37
N ALA A 165 -19.90 9.41 -5.66
CA ALA A 165 -19.17 10.62 -5.30
C ALA A 165 -18.98 10.74 -3.77
N VAL A 166 -20.02 10.47 -2.97
CA VAL A 166 -19.89 10.47 -1.50
C VAL A 166 -18.90 9.39 -1.03
N SER A 167 -18.94 8.20 -1.64
CA SER A 167 -17.98 7.13 -1.35
C SER A 167 -16.54 7.48 -1.72
N LEU A 168 -16.33 8.16 -2.85
CA LEU A 168 -15.02 8.66 -3.26
C LEU A 168 -14.50 9.76 -2.33
N VAL A 169 -15.35 10.65 -1.84
CA VAL A 169 -14.95 11.66 -0.84
C VAL A 169 -14.56 11.00 0.48
N ALA A 170 -15.34 10.02 0.94
CA ALA A 170 -15.00 9.24 2.13
C ALA A 170 -13.64 8.52 1.96
N TRP A 171 -13.41 7.92 0.78
CA TRP A 171 -12.13 7.32 0.42
C TRP A 171 -11.00 8.36 0.40
N LEU A 172 -11.20 9.53 -0.19
CA LEU A 172 -10.19 10.58 -0.28
C LEU A 172 -9.76 11.07 1.10
N ILE A 173 -10.71 11.29 2.01
CA ILE A 173 -10.43 11.70 3.41
C ILE A 173 -9.58 10.62 4.10
N GLU A 174 -9.92 9.35 3.89
CA GLU A 174 -9.23 8.20 4.47
C GLU A 174 -7.81 8.05 3.90
N ALA A 175 -7.67 8.09 2.59
CA ALA A 175 -6.39 8.01 1.88
C ALA A 175 -5.43 9.12 2.32
N ARG A 176 -5.93 10.36 2.39
CA ARG A 176 -5.15 11.49 2.91
C ARG A 176 -4.73 11.27 4.36
N THR A 177 -5.66 10.84 5.22
CA THR A 177 -5.33 10.56 6.63
C THR A 177 -4.21 9.52 6.74
N ILE A 178 -4.24 8.45 5.93
CA ILE A 178 -3.20 7.42 5.91
C ILE A 178 -1.85 8.01 5.48
N VAL A 179 -1.81 8.74 4.36
CA VAL A 179 -0.56 9.30 3.82
C VAL A 179 0.05 10.32 4.78
N PHE A 180 -0.74 11.28 5.29
CA PHE A 180 -0.22 12.30 6.19
C PHE A 180 0.24 11.73 7.53
N THR A 181 -0.46 10.73 8.08
CA THR A 181 -0.03 10.07 9.32
C THR A 181 1.25 9.27 9.14
N ALA A 182 1.47 8.66 7.98
CA ALA A 182 2.73 7.99 7.66
C ALA A 182 3.93 8.98 7.64
N TYR A 183 3.70 10.23 7.22
CA TYR A 183 4.68 11.32 7.31
C TYR A 183 4.74 12.01 8.69
N GLY A 184 4.02 11.49 9.70
CA GLY A 184 3.98 12.08 11.04
C GLY A 184 3.27 13.45 11.11
N LYS A 185 2.50 13.82 10.08
CA LYS A 185 1.78 15.10 9.99
C LYS A 185 0.27 14.88 10.10
N ARG A 186 -0.45 15.92 10.50
CA ARG A 186 -1.92 15.97 10.38
C ARG A 186 -2.28 16.61 9.04
N ASP A 187 -3.38 16.17 8.43
CA ASP A 187 -3.89 16.79 7.20
C ASP A 187 -4.18 18.28 7.46
N PRO A 188 -3.59 19.20 6.69
CA PRO A 188 -3.84 20.64 6.85
C PRO A 188 -5.27 21.05 6.48
N ARG A 189 -5.99 20.24 5.69
CA ARG A 189 -7.35 20.55 5.23
C ARG A 189 -8.39 20.05 6.21
N LYS A 190 -9.43 20.84 6.43
CA LYS A 190 -10.59 20.42 7.23
C LYS A 190 -11.45 19.44 6.41
N ARG A 191 -12.11 18.49 7.07
CA ARG A 191 -12.99 17.52 6.39
C ARG A 191 -14.08 18.20 5.56
N TRP A 192 -14.67 19.27 6.08
CA TRP A 192 -15.68 20.06 5.36
C TRP A 192 -15.17 20.70 4.08
N SER A 193 -13.90 21.15 4.02
CA SER A 193 -13.36 21.69 2.76
C SER A 193 -13.16 20.60 1.71
N LEU A 194 -12.88 19.36 2.12
CA LEU A 194 -12.79 18.23 1.20
C LEU A 194 -14.18 17.87 0.65
N ILE A 195 -15.20 17.83 1.51
CA ILE A 195 -16.59 17.55 1.11
C ILE A 195 -17.12 18.66 0.21
N ALA A 196 -17.03 19.92 0.63
CA ALA A 196 -17.51 21.05 -0.17
C ALA A 196 -16.74 21.18 -1.49
N GLY A 197 -15.42 20.97 -1.46
CA GLY A 197 -14.57 21.00 -2.64
C GLY A 197 -14.89 19.93 -3.67
N CYS A 198 -15.53 18.81 -3.29
CA CYS A 198 -15.83 17.70 -4.20
C CYS A 198 -17.33 17.53 -4.50
N LEU A 199 -18.25 18.04 -3.68
CA LEU A 199 -19.69 17.85 -3.87
C LEU A 199 -20.43 19.11 -4.32
N VAL A 200 -19.89 20.30 -4.07
CA VAL A 200 -20.56 21.55 -4.47
C VAL A 200 -20.30 21.82 -5.95
N PRO A 201 -21.34 21.90 -6.80
CA PRO A 201 -21.17 22.24 -8.22
C PRO A 201 -20.41 23.56 -8.42
N GLY A 202 -19.62 23.65 -9.48
CA GLY A 202 -18.72 24.78 -9.73
C GLY A 202 -17.41 24.70 -8.95
N VAL A 203 -17.46 24.56 -7.63
CA VAL A 203 -16.26 24.37 -6.79
C VAL A 203 -15.56 23.04 -7.12
N ASN A 204 -16.37 22.02 -7.39
CA ASN A 204 -15.94 20.67 -7.78
C ASN A 204 -15.13 20.61 -9.09
N LEU A 205 -15.07 21.67 -9.89
CA LEU A 205 -14.32 21.63 -11.15
C LEU A 205 -12.79 21.67 -10.92
N ILE A 206 -12.34 22.35 -9.86
CA ILE A 206 -10.91 22.65 -9.64
C ILE A 206 -10.35 21.82 -8.48
N TRP A 207 -11.06 21.79 -7.35
CA TRP A 207 -10.53 21.29 -6.08
C TRP A 207 -10.18 19.79 -6.02
N PRO A 208 -10.93 18.86 -6.65
CA PRO A 208 -10.57 17.44 -6.61
C PRO A 208 -9.17 17.17 -7.18
N GLY A 209 -8.82 17.84 -8.28
CA GLY A 209 -7.48 17.74 -8.87
C GLY A 209 -6.40 18.19 -7.89
N VAL A 210 -6.62 19.33 -7.21
CA VAL A 210 -5.71 19.85 -6.19
C VAL A 210 -5.55 18.85 -5.04
N PHE A 211 -6.64 18.32 -4.50
CA PHE A 211 -6.58 17.37 -3.39
C PHE A 211 -5.86 16.07 -3.74
N LEU A 212 -5.99 15.59 -4.98
CA LEU A 212 -5.26 14.42 -5.47
C LEU A 212 -3.77 14.73 -5.68
N THR A 213 -3.41 15.92 -6.16
CA THR A 213 -2.00 16.31 -6.27
C THR A 213 -1.34 16.50 -4.91
N GLU A 214 -2.05 17.06 -3.92
CA GLU A 214 -1.57 17.15 -2.53
C GLU A 214 -1.40 15.75 -1.90
N LEU A 215 -2.28 14.79 -2.24
CA LEU A 215 -2.20 13.41 -1.76
C LEU A 215 -0.92 12.71 -2.27
N LEU A 216 -0.47 13.04 -3.47
CA LEU A 216 0.73 12.45 -4.07
C LEU A 216 2.04 12.93 -3.42
N GLY A 217 2.07 14.10 -2.79
CA GLY A 217 3.26 14.65 -2.14
C GLY A 217 4.31 15.23 -3.10
N ALA A 218 5.53 15.46 -2.59
CA ALA A 218 6.60 16.16 -3.31
C ALA A 218 7.32 15.28 -4.36
N ASP A 219 7.51 13.99 -4.06
CA ASP A 219 8.16 13.02 -4.95
C ASP A 219 7.16 11.92 -5.36
N PRO A 220 6.23 12.24 -6.28
CA PRO A 220 5.19 11.31 -6.66
C PRO A 220 5.70 10.25 -7.62
N ASP A 221 5.14 9.05 -7.52
CA ASP A 221 5.35 8.03 -8.55
C ASP A 221 4.90 8.58 -9.92
N PRO A 222 5.73 8.46 -10.98
CA PRO A 222 5.45 9.07 -12.28
C PRO A 222 4.22 8.48 -12.97
N ARG A 223 3.78 7.30 -12.54
CA ARG A 223 2.54 6.65 -13.01
C ARG A 223 1.33 7.25 -12.33
N SER A 224 1.37 7.39 -11.02
CA SER A 224 0.30 7.97 -10.20
C SER A 224 0.06 9.45 -10.57
N TRP A 225 1.13 10.19 -10.82
CA TRP A 225 1.05 11.56 -11.33
C TRP A 225 0.40 11.64 -12.72
N ARG A 226 0.77 10.76 -13.66
CA ARG A 226 0.12 10.68 -14.98
C ARG A 226 -1.35 10.31 -14.87
N ALA A 227 -1.70 9.39 -13.98
CA ALA A 227 -3.09 8.98 -13.75
C ALA A 227 -3.96 10.15 -13.26
N VAL A 228 -3.47 10.94 -12.29
CA VAL A 228 -4.15 12.17 -11.82
C VAL A 228 -4.34 13.16 -12.98
N ARG A 229 -3.32 13.37 -13.82
CA ARG A 229 -3.41 14.32 -14.94
C ARG A 229 -4.42 13.90 -16.00
N ILE A 230 -4.40 12.63 -16.42
CA ILE A 230 -5.35 12.10 -17.41
C ILE A 230 -6.77 12.19 -16.84
N TRP A 231 -6.96 11.80 -15.59
CA TRP A 231 -8.24 11.90 -14.89
C TRP A 231 -8.74 13.35 -14.82
N TRP A 232 -7.87 14.29 -14.46
CA TRP A 232 -8.26 15.70 -14.34
C TRP A 232 -8.59 16.33 -15.70
N ALA A 233 -7.88 15.96 -16.77
CA ALA A 233 -8.23 16.36 -18.13
C ALA A 233 -9.60 15.83 -18.56
N ALA A 234 -9.90 14.55 -18.27
CA ALA A 234 -11.20 13.96 -18.54
C ALA A 234 -12.33 14.61 -17.73
N TRP A 235 -12.06 14.99 -16.47
CA TRP A 235 -13.00 15.73 -15.63
C TRP A 235 -13.32 17.12 -16.21
N ALA A 236 -12.30 17.87 -16.64
CA ALA A 236 -12.48 19.15 -17.30
C ALA A 236 -13.25 19.02 -18.62
N PHE A 237 -12.96 17.97 -19.40
CA PHE A 237 -13.70 17.65 -20.62
C PHE A 237 -15.18 17.33 -20.34
N SER A 238 -15.50 16.58 -19.27
CA SER A 238 -16.88 16.35 -18.86
C SER A 238 -17.60 17.65 -18.47
N GLY A 239 -16.91 18.60 -17.84
CA GLY A 239 -17.45 19.93 -17.57
C GLY A 239 -17.74 20.71 -18.85
N LEU A 240 -16.88 20.59 -19.87
CA LEU A 240 -17.11 21.19 -21.18
C LEU A 240 -18.33 20.59 -21.89
N LEU A 241 -18.52 19.27 -21.83
CA LEU A 241 -19.71 18.60 -22.36
C LEU A 241 -20.99 19.11 -21.68
N LEU A 242 -20.98 19.29 -20.36
CA LEU A 242 -22.12 19.84 -19.62
C LEU A 242 -22.46 21.27 -20.07
N ILE A 243 -21.44 22.12 -20.25
CA ILE A 243 -21.64 23.49 -20.76
C ILE A 243 -22.23 23.45 -22.18
N ALA A 244 -21.65 22.62 -23.06
CA ALA A 244 -22.16 22.44 -24.41
C ALA A 244 -23.62 21.95 -24.41
N ALA A 245 -23.96 20.96 -23.57
CA ALA A 245 -25.33 20.46 -23.39
C ALA A 245 -26.30 21.58 -22.99
N THR A 246 -25.85 22.44 -22.07
CA THR A 246 -26.66 23.53 -21.52
C THR A 246 -26.91 24.61 -22.57
N LEU A 247 -25.88 24.97 -23.35
CA LEU A 247 -26.00 25.95 -24.43
C LEU A 247 -26.85 25.43 -25.60
N TRP A 248 -26.81 24.14 -25.87
CA TRP A 248 -27.59 23.52 -26.97
C TRP A 248 -29.07 23.35 -26.63
N ARG A 249 -29.44 23.42 -25.34
CA ARG A 249 -30.80 23.14 -24.86
C ARG A 249 -31.89 24.04 -25.47
N ASP A 250 -31.55 25.25 -25.87
CA ASP A 250 -32.51 26.23 -26.40
C ASP A 250 -32.71 26.14 -27.93
N ALA A 251 -32.02 25.23 -28.61
CA ALA A 251 -32.18 25.04 -30.05
C ALA A 251 -33.48 24.28 -30.37
N SER A 252 -34.42 24.95 -31.03
CA SER A 252 -35.78 24.44 -31.29
C SER A 252 -35.99 23.80 -32.67
N THR A 253 -34.93 23.62 -33.46
CA THR A 253 -35.06 22.99 -34.78
C THR A 253 -35.20 21.47 -34.64
N LEU A 254 -35.97 20.84 -35.55
CA LEU A 254 -36.15 19.37 -35.54
C LEU A 254 -34.81 18.61 -35.68
N GLN A 255 -33.84 19.19 -36.39
CA GLN A 255 -32.49 18.64 -36.46
C GLN A 255 -31.76 18.79 -35.11
N ALA A 256 -31.88 19.93 -34.43
CA ALA A 256 -31.27 20.12 -33.13
C ALA A 256 -31.86 19.20 -32.05
N GLU A 257 -33.16 18.87 -32.13
CA GLU A 257 -33.78 17.92 -31.21
C GLU A 257 -33.23 16.49 -31.40
N ALA A 258 -33.07 16.06 -32.66
CA ALA A 258 -32.46 14.77 -32.98
C ALA A 258 -30.97 14.71 -32.58
N ASP A 259 -30.21 15.77 -32.86
CA ASP A 259 -28.82 15.91 -32.46
C ASP A 259 -28.70 15.89 -30.92
N GLY A 260 -29.66 16.50 -30.22
CA GLY A 260 -29.76 16.49 -28.76
C GLY A 260 -29.87 15.09 -28.17
N VAL A 261 -30.70 14.20 -28.74
CA VAL A 261 -30.79 12.79 -28.30
C VAL A 261 -29.45 12.08 -28.47
N SER A 262 -28.81 12.25 -29.63
CA SER A 262 -27.50 11.63 -29.91
C SER A 262 -26.40 12.16 -28.98
N PHE A 263 -26.47 13.44 -28.64
CA PHE A 263 -25.52 14.12 -27.77
C PHE A 263 -25.68 13.70 -26.30
N THR A 264 -26.90 13.50 -25.82
CA THR A 264 -27.16 12.94 -24.49
C THR A 264 -26.61 11.51 -24.39
N GLY A 265 -26.91 10.65 -25.39
CA GLY A 265 -26.37 9.29 -25.43
C GLY A 265 -24.83 9.26 -25.46
N PHE A 266 -24.20 10.16 -26.22
CA PHE A 266 -22.75 10.34 -26.23
C PHE A 266 -22.20 10.77 -24.86
N THR A 267 -22.86 11.73 -24.21
CA THR A 267 -22.46 12.25 -22.89
C THR A 267 -22.56 11.15 -21.82
N ASP A 268 -23.59 10.32 -21.87
CA ASP A 268 -23.75 9.17 -20.96
C ASP A 268 -22.63 8.13 -21.17
N LEU A 269 -22.26 7.82 -22.41
CA LEU A 269 -21.11 6.95 -22.68
C LEU A 269 -19.79 7.56 -22.20
N CYS A 270 -19.60 8.87 -22.36
CA CYS A 270 -18.45 9.57 -21.79
C CYS A 270 -18.44 9.50 -20.26
N ALA A 271 -19.60 9.61 -19.60
CA ALA A 271 -19.73 9.47 -18.15
C ALA A 271 -19.41 8.04 -17.69
N ALA A 272 -19.84 7.01 -18.44
CA ALA A 272 -19.47 5.62 -18.18
C ALA A 272 -17.95 5.43 -18.29
N GLY A 273 -17.33 5.95 -19.36
CA GLY A 273 -15.88 5.95 -19.54
C GLY A 273 -15.14 6.68 -18.42
N PHE A 274 -15.67 7.82 -17.96
CA PHE A 274 -15.12 8.58 -16.84
C PHE A 274 -15.19 7.82 -15.51
N ALA A 275 -16.26 7.07 -15.26
CA ALA A 275 -16.37 6.21 -14.09
C ALA A 275 -15.31 5.09 -14.10
N VAL A 276 -15.08 4.45 -15.26
CA VAL A 276 -14.00 3.46 -15.44
C VAL A 276 -12.62 4.09 -15.27
N LEU A 277 -12.41 5.29 -15.82
CA LEU A 277 -11.17 6.04 -15.66
C LEU A 277 -10.91 6.41 -14.20
N THR A 278 -11.96 6.79 -13.46
CA THR A 278 -11.89 7.07 -12.02
C THR A 278 -11.53 5.81 -11.24
N LEU A 279 -12.09 4.66 -11.60
CA LEU A 279 -11.73 3.37 -10.98
C LEU A 279 -10.27 3.00 -11.24
N TRP A 280 -9.81 3.15 -12.48
CA TRP A 280 -8.40 2.95 -12.84
C TRP A 280 -7.48 3.87 -12.03
N MET A 281 -7.85 5.14 -11.91
CA MET A 281 -7.10 6.15 -11.18
C MET A 281 -6.97 5.76 -9.70
N VAL A 282 -8.10 5.47 -9.04
CA VAL A 282 -8.15 5.08 -7.62
C VAL A 282 -7.29 3.84 -7.38
N ARG A 283 -7.42 2.82 -8.23
CA ARG A 283 -6.60 1.59 -8.13
C ARG A 283 -5.12 1.87 -8.35
N THR A 284 -4.78 2.75 -9.28
CA THR A 284 -3.38 3.14 -9.55
C THR A 284 -2.76 3.84 -8.33
N LEU A 285 -3.50 4.73 -7.66
CA LEU A 285 -3.02 5.38 -6.42
C LEU A 285 -2.80 4.39 -5.28
N GLU A 286 -3.57 3.30 -5.25
CA GLU A 286 -3.46 2.26 -4.25
C GLU A 286 -2.48 1.14 -4.63
N GLY A 287 -1.73 1.32 -5.71
CA GLY A 287 -0.77 0.33 -6.19
C GLY A 287 -1.43 -0.96 -6.71
N ARG A 288 -2.68 -0.90 -7.15
CA ARG A 288 -3.41 -2.02 -7.76
C ARG A 288 -3.57 -1.85 -9.27
N ASP A 289 -3.68 -2.98 -9.97
CA ASP A 289 -4.03 -3.01 -11.40
C ASP A 289 -5.55 -2.93 -11.62
N LEU A 290 -5.97 -2.79 -12.89
CA LEU A 290 -7.40 -2.75 -13.26
C LEU A 290 -8.18 -3.97 -12.79
N ARG A 291 -7.55 -5.14 -12.69
CA ARG A 291 -8.17 -6.37 -12.19
C ARG A 291 -8.30 -6.41 -10.67
N GLY A 292 -7.71 -5.45 -9.97
CA GLY A 292 -7.70 -5.40 -8.50
C GLY A 292 -6.51 -6.13 -7.87
N GLU A 293 -5.61 -6.70 -8.67
CA GLU A 293 -4.39 -7.34 -8.18
C GLU A 293 -3.41 -6.32 -7.61
N VAL A 294 -2.74 -6.68 -6.51
CA VAL A 294 -1.67 -5.86 -5.94
C VAL A 294 -0.49 -5.89 -6.90
N ARG A 295 -0.03 -4.72 -7.31
CA ARG A 295 1.12 -4.64 -8.21
C ARG A 295 2.38 -4.95 -7.43
N SER A 296 3.02 -6.07 -7.76
CA SER A 296 4.40 -6.31 -7.35
C SER A 296 5.30 -5.31 -8.07
N ALA A 297 5.83 -4.33 -7.34
CA ALA A 297 6.93 -3.54 -7.85
C ALA A 297 8.16 -4.43 -7.90
N HIS A 298 8.41 -5.08 -9.04
CA HIS A 298 9.67 -5.76 -9.30
C HIS A 298 10.78 -4.69 -9.40
N ARG A 299 11.34 -4.31 -8.25
CA ARG A 299 12.55 -3.51 -8.18
C ARG A 299 13.71 -4.46 -8.42
N TRP A 300 14.15 -4.54 -9.67
CA TRP A 300 15.40 -5.21 -10.03
C TRP A 300 16.55 -4.46 -9.37
N VAL A 301 17.01 -4.97 -8.23
CA VAL A 301 18.26 -4.55 -7.63
C VAL A 301 19.33 -5.40 -8.30
N MET A 302 20.35 -4.77 -8.88
CA MET A 302 21.52 -5.49 -9.37
C MET A 302 22.12 -6.22 -8.18
N ALA A 303 21.97 -7.55 -8.13
CA ALA A 303 22.65 -8.38 -7.16
C ALA A 303 24.15 -8.26 -7.48
N ALA A 304 24.90 -7.58 -6.62
CA ALA A 304 26.35 -7.48 -6.77
C ALA A 304 27.04 -8.81 -6.43
N ASP A 305 26.37 -9.67 -5.67
CA ASP A 305 26.83 -11.01 -5.30
C ASP A 305 26.17 -12.10 -6.16
N PRO A 306 26.92 -13.17 -6.50
CA PRO A 306 26.33 -14.35 -7.13
C PRO A 306 25.20 -14.89 -6.24
N ALA A 307 24.09 -15.31 -6.87
CA ALA A 307 22.92 -15.81 -6.17
C ALA A 307 23.27 -17.02 -5.29
N GLU A 308 23.41 -16.80 -3.99
CA GLU A 308 23.56 -17.87 -3.01
C GLU A 308 22.18 -18.52 -2.82
N VAL A 309 22.02 -19.73 -3.34
CA VAL A 309 20.79 -20.52 -3.19
C VAL A 309 20.75 -21.03 -1.74
N VAL A 310 20.14 -20.23 -0.85
CA VAL A 310 19.99 -20.57 0.58
C VAL A 310 19.03 -21.75 0.81
N ILE A 311 18.15 -22.02 -0.17
CA ILE A 311 17.17 -23.10 -0.10
C ILE A 311 17.58 -24.18 -1.10
N ALA A 312 18.14 -25.27 -0.59
CA ALA A 312 18.42 -26.45 -1.41
C ALA A 312 17.12 -26.92 -2.09
N PRO A 313 17.12 -27.21 -3.40
CA PRO A 313 15.99 -27.82 -4.08
C PRO A 313 15.54 -29.06 -3.31
N VAL A 314 14.24 -29.21 -3.09
CA VAL A 314 13.67 -30.38 -2.44
C VAL A 314 13.84 -31.55 -3.40
N GLU A 315 14.90 -32.33 -3.23
CA GLU A 315 15.05 -33.60 -3.93
C GLU A 315 13.97 -34.57 -3.42
N PRO A 316 13.13 -35.14 -4.30
CA PRO A 316 12.20 -36.18 -3.90
C PRO A 316 13.03 -37.34 -3.36
N GLY A 317 12.88 -37.63 -2.07
CA GLY A 317 13.63 -38.68 -1.38
C GLY A 317 13.50 -40.00 -2.15
N ALA A 318 14.63 -40.54 -2.60
CA ALA A 318 14.69 -41.86 -3.20
C ALA A 318 14.04 -42.85 -2.23
N VAL A 319 12.92 -43.42 -2.66
CA VAL A 319 12.27 -44.52 -1.94
C VAL A 319 13.30 -45.65 -1.93
N ALA A 320 13.95 -45.85 -0.78
CA ALA A 320 14.82 -46.98 -0.57
C ALA A 320 13.99 -48.24 -0.80
N ALA A 321 14.20 -48.90 -1.94
CA ALA A 321 13.75 -50.25 -2.19
C ALA A 321 14.45 -51.13 -1.14
N ARG A 322 13.80 -51.29 0.02
CA ARG A 322 14.19 -52.30 1.00
C ARG A 322 13.83 -53.64 0.41
N ASP A 323 14.88 -54.43 0.21
CA ASP A 323 14.89 -55.84 -0.14
C ASP A 323 13.73 -56.60 0.51
N VAL A 324 12.74 -56.99 -0.31
CA VAL A 324 11.80 -58.06 0.02
C VAL A 324 12.48 -59.36 -0.40
N ALA A 325 13.36 -59.86 0.47
CA ALA A 325 13.82 -61.23 0.42
C ALA A 325 13.58 -61.87 1.79
N ALA A 326 12.90 -63.01 1.77
CA ALA A 326 12.63 -63.94 2.86
C ALA A 326 11.48 -63.60 3.83
N ARG A 327 10.27 -64.00 3.43
CA ARG A 327 9.53 -65.05 4.15
C ARG A 327 8.30 -65.49 3.35
N ASP A 328 8.47 -66.60 2.63
CA ASP A 328 7.39 -67.56 2.43
C ASP A 328 6.98 -68.07 3.83
N ASP A 329 5.70 -67.97 4.18
CA ASP A 329 4.83 -69.15 4.30
C ASP A 329 3.40 -68.76 4.75
N VAL A 330 2.45 -69.62 4.39
CA VAL A 330 1.01 -69.65 4.70
C VAL A 330 0.09 -68.86 3.77
N GLY A 331 -0.51 -69.62 2.84
CA GLY A 331 -1.55 -69.17 1.93
C GLY A 331 -2.97 -69.18 2.49
N HIS A 332 -3.87 -68.54 1.73
CA HIS A 332 -5.17 -69.07 1.36
C HIS A 332 -5.78 -68.20 0.22
N ASP A 333 -6.02 -68.86 -0.91
CA ASP A 333 -7.17 -68.81 -1.82
C ASP A 333 -7.74 -67.48 -2.38
N GLU A 334 -7.67 -67.40 -3.73
CA GLU A 334 -8.75 -67.10 -4.71
C GLU A 334 -9.54 -65.77 -4.58
N ALA A 335 -9.85 -64.98 -5.62
CA ALA A 335 -9.70 -65.05 -7.07
C ALA A 335 -9.90 -63.66 -7.71
N GLU A 336 -9.18 -63.44 -8.82
CA GLU A 336 -9.47 -62.61 -10.01
C GLU A 336 -10.58 -61.53 -10.01
N ARG A 337 -10.17 -60.28 -10.28
CA ARG A 337 -10.46 -59.61 -11.57
C ARG A 337 -9.56 -58.37 -11.78
N ALA A 338 -8.86 -58.37 -12.92
CA ALA A 338 -8.28 -57.22 -13.61
C ALA A 338 -9.39 -56.17 -13.94
N ASP A 339 -9.14 -54.90 -14.29
CA ASP A 339 -8.13 -54.38 -15.20
C ASP A 339 -8.18 -52.82 -15.26
N SER A 340 -7.10 -52.20 -15.76
CA SER A 340 -6.95 -50.79 -16.24
C SER A 340 -7.07 -49.63 -15.23
N VAL A 341 -6.00 -48.95 -14.82
CA VAL A 341 -5.10 -48.04 -15.57
C VAL A 341 -5.86 -46.91 -16.29
N ARG A 342 -5.82 -45.69 -15.71
CA ARG A 342 -5.44 -44.47 -16.44
C ARG A 342 -5.21 -43.28 -15.48
N THR A 343 -3.93 -43.06 -15.14
CA THR A 343 -3.41 -41.75 -14.76
C THR A 343 -3.11 -40.98 -16.05
N GLY A 344 -3.55 -39.73 -16.14
CA GLY A 344 -3.13 -38.78 -17.18
C GLY A 344 -3.43 -37.37 -16.66
N GLU A 345 -2.42 -36.66 -16.17
CA GLU A 345 -1.58 -35.72 -16.93
C GLU A 345 -2.12 -34.28 -16.78
N ASN A 346 -1.83 -33.66 -15.63
CA ASN A 346 -1.91 -32.21 -15.48
C ASN A 346 -0.57 -31.62 -15.95
N THR A 347 -0.43 -31.40 -17.25
CA THR A 347 0.60 -30.54 -17.83
C THR A 347 0.31 -29.09 -17.47
N GLN A 348 0.96 -28.59 -16.42
CA GLN A 348 1.24 -27.16 -16.28
C GLN A 348 2.42 -26.84 -17.21
N GLU A 349 2.13 -26.20 -18.33
CA GLU A 349 3.13 -25.53 -19.17
C GLU A 349 3.75 -24.37 -18.38
N GLU A 350 4.95 -24.61 -17.84
CA GLU A 350 5.93 -23.55 -17.57
C GLU A 350 6.51 -23.08 -18.91
N VAL A 351 6.07 -21.91 -19.37
CA VAL A 351 6.69 -21.22 -20.50
C VAL A 351 7.96 -20.53 -20.00
N VAL A 352 9.09 -21.20 -20.24
CA VAL A 352 10.44 -20.65 -20.13
C VAL A 352 10.92 -20.16 -21.50
N ALA A 353 11.42 -18.92 -21.50
CA ALA A 353 12.38 -18.29 -22.40
C ALA A 353 11.97 -17.94 -23.85
N LYS A 354 12.02 -16.64 -24.17
CA LYS A 354 13.19 -16.07 -24.84
C LYS A 354 13.33 -14.57 -24.61
#